data_AF-A0A016W406-F1
#
_entry.id   AF-A0A016W406-F1
#
_cell.length_a   1.000
_cell.length_b   1.000
_cell.length_c   1.000
_cell.angle_alpha   90.00
_cell.angle_beta   90.00
_cell.angle_gamma   90.00
#
_symmetry.space_group_name_H-M   'P 1'
#
loop_
_entity.id
_entity.type
_entity.pdbx_description
1 polymer ?
#
loop_
_entity_poly.entity_id
_entity_poly.type
_entity_poly.pdbx_seq_one_letter_code
_entity_poly.pdbx_strand_id
1 'polypeptide(L)'
;MDVERLMKDLTVEQLQHIQGNLQTEMEGKKEELREMVGRRYRDVLEASSEVRNVRELAEKLAEAVSSARTTQSVVEPRPMSREQQASVQRFIALHRLVAMIGEPDGDALSDAFALTLAELLHKQLATEPLNASMHSVVSGLTGRVIRTRRQLLADLEDEIGELSEPDWAANQLTALALLQGTDYEKLLDLYLEGRKNFIANLITESSSLLNVVNELKKTLIVVEQLFVQGELFRIIQAAGCPSYRPGLIDAVIGDEAFSFGRMLTAEAEKVTRQLRESKASPLLPQKINAKCTEWIGRVCSFAREPVMSICDFYENASDIIEFLHALSGILRADWPRISSYSTVYQHLFGDILFKKFTGIISHDLCELEKRLISQLKSINLEPSPLFEKTSKKFDALIGVGISPALEGCISTFYAGVQSARDSCAKYEQVEMDSQPERVREALATELFAVVERLSKLHPREADGDPAGDLSRARLCLALLHCDSVSFCQAMNKDGERVARASRLLKAAAEESLSQITDT
;
A
#
# COMPACT_ATOMS: atom_id res chain seq x y z
N MET A 1 51.82 16.71 49.46
CA MET A 1 52.76 17.40 48.56
C MET A 1 53.94 17.81 49.43
N ASP A 2 55.17 17.44 49.08
CA ASP A 2 56.36 17.69 49.90
C ASP A 2 56.91 19.09 49.61
N VAL A 3 56.64 20.04 50.51
CA VAL A 3 56.90 21.48 50.31
C VAL A 3 58.39 21.78 50.13
N GLU A 4 59.24 21.03 50.83
CA GLU A 4 60.70 21.23 50.79
C GLU A 4 61.32 20.85 49.44
N ARG A 5 60.71 19.90 48.72
CA ARG A 5 61.12 19.53 47.36
C ARG A 5 60.69 20.58 46.33
N LEU A 6 59.46 21.09 46.45
CA LEU A 6 58.95 22.15 45.58
C LEU A 6 59.80 23.43 45.65
N MET A 7 60.28 23.80 46.84
CA MET A 7 61.14 24.98 47.02
C MET A 7 62.57 24.82 46.48
N LYS A 8 63.05 23.58 46.31
CA LYS A 8 64.39 23.31 45.75
C LYS A 8 64.40 23.23 44.22
N ASP A 9 63.33 22.70 43.63
CA ASP A 9 63.31 22.32 42.21
C ASP A 9 62.58 23.33 41.30
N LEU A 10 61.86 24.31 41.86
CA LEU A 10 61.03 25.28 41.10
C LEU A 10 61.43 26.73 41.38
N THR A 11 61.29 27.60 40.38
CA THR A 11 61.56 29.03 40.54
C THR A 11 60.43 29.72 41.34
N VAL A 12 60.73 30.88 41.91
CA VAL A 12 59.76 31.69 42.70
C VAL A 12 58.49 32.00 41.88
N GLU A 13 58.63 32.29 40.58
CA GLU A 13 57.50 32.55 39.68
C GLU A 13 56.63 31.31 39.49
N GLN A 14 57.24 30.11 39.36
CA GLN A 14 56.51 28.85 39.25
C GLN A 14 55.77 28.51 40.56
N LEU A 15 56.36 28.80 41.71
CA LEU A 15 55.71 28.65 43.01
C LEU A 15 54.53 29.62 43.20
N GLN A 16 54.67 30.87 42.75
CA GLN A 16 53.57 31.84 42.76
C GLN A 16 52.41 31.42 41.85
N HIS A 17 52.71 30.87 40.68
CA HIS A 17 51.69 30.31 39.78
C HIS A 17 50.98 29.10 40.39
N ILE A 18 51.72 28.18 41.03
CA ILE A 18 51.14 27.03 41.73
C ILE A 18 50.27 27.49 42.91
N GLN A 19 50.72 28.49 43.68
CA GLN A 19 49.93 29.07 44.76
C GLN A 19 48.65 29.72 44.23
N GLY A 20 48.72 30.49 43.14
CA GLY A 20 47.56 31.09 42.50
C GLY A 20 46.54 30.03 42.07
N ASN A 21 47.02 28.98 41.41
CA ASN A 21 46.17 27.86 40.99
C ASN A 21 45.53 27.13 42.17
N LEU A 22 46.30 26.85 43.23
CA LEU A 22 45.78 26.22 44.45
C LEU A 22 44.73 27.09 45.14
N GLN A 23 44.92 28.41 45.14
CA GLN A 23 43.98 29.35 45.73
C GLN A 23 42.68 29.43 44.90
N THR A 24 42.78 29.43 43.57
CA THR A 24 41.62 29.35 42.67
C THR A 24 40.88 28.02 42.84
N GLU A 25 41.60 26.90 42.90
CA GLU A 25 41.00 25.58 43.10
C GLU A 25 40.35 25.46 44.49
N MET A 26 40.95 26.06 45.52
CA MET A 26 40.39 26.11 46.87
C MET A 26 39.10 26.93 46.93
N GLU A 27 39.06 28.12 46.34
CA GLU A 27 37.83 28.93 46.29
C GLU A 27 36.76 28.26 45.42
N GLY A 28 37.14 27.58 44.33
CA GLY A 28 36.23 26.76 43.52
C GLY A 28 35.58 25.64 44.33
N LYS A 29 36.39 24.83 45.02
CA LYS A 29 35.87 23.74 45.90
C LYS A 29 35.01 24.27 47.03
N LYS A 30 35.32 25.44 47.58
CA LYS A 30 34.54 26.08 48.64
C LYS A 30 33.17 26.52 48.14
N GLU A 31 33.08 27.06 46.93
CA GLU A 31 31.79 27.44 46.32
C GLU A 31 30.98 26.19 45.93
N GLU A 32 31.61 25.15 45.37
CA GLU A 32 30.96 23.85 45.12
C GLU A 32 30.39 23.24 46.40
N LEU A 33 31.15 23.28 47.51
CA LEU A 33 30.69 22.79 48.80
C LEU A 33 29.50 23.61 49.31
N ARG A 34 29.53 24.93 49.13
CA ARG A 34 28.44 25.83 49.51
C ARG A 34 27.17 25.51 48.74
N GLU A 35 27.29 25.27 47.44
CA GLU A 35 26.15 24.93 46.59
C GLU A 35 25.60 23.54 46.91
N MET A 36 26.47 22.55 47.10
CA MET A 36 26.08 21.18 47.47
C MET A 36 25.33 21.15 48.80
N VAL A 37 25.85 21.84 49.82
CA VAL A 37 25.18 21.93 51.13
C VAL A 37 23.88 22.72 51.01
N GLY A 38 23.86 23.82 50.24
CA GLY A 38 22.67 24.63 50.02
C GLY A 38 21.53 23.87 49.31
N ARG A 39 21.86 23.07 48.28
CA ARG A 39 20.89 22.17 47.62
C ARG A 39 20.38 21.13 48.60
N ARG A 40 21.28 20.44 49.30
CA ARG A 40 20.89 19.38 50.24
C ARG A 40 20.02 19.88 51.40
N TYR A 41 20.27 21.10 51.90
CA TYR A 41 19.40 21.73 52.89
C TYR A 41 18.00 22.06 52.33
N ARG A 42 17.92 22.55 51.08
CA ARG A 42 16.64 22.79 50.41
C ARG A 42 15.87 21.50 50.21
N ASP A 43 16.52 20.45 49.72
CA ASP A 43 15.89 19.14 49.48
C ASP A 43 15.34 18.55 50.79
N VAL A 44 16.08 18.67 51.90
CA VAL A 44 15.61 18.20 53.22
C VAL A 44 14.42 19.03 53.72
N LEU A 45 14.41 20.35 53.49
CA LEU A 45 13.29 21.20 53.87
C LEU A 45 12.04 20.91 53.03
N GLU A 46 12.21 20.70 51.72
CA GLU A 46 11.12 20.35 50.80
C GLU A 46 10.53 18.98 51.17
N ALA A 47 11.37 17.97 51.35
CA ALA A 47 10.94 16.64 51.82
C ALA A 47 10.22 16.73 53.18
N SER A 48 10.70 17.56 54.11
CA SER A 48 10.02 17.77 55.40
C SER A 48 8.65 18.43 55.23
N SER A 49 8.49 19.34 54.26
CA SER A 49 7.22 19.99 53.96
C SER A 49 6.23 19.01 53.33
N GLU A 50 6.70 18.15 52.42
CA GLU A 50 5.89 17.08 51.82
C GLU A 50 5.42 16.08 52.88
N VAL A 51 6.31 15.64 53.78
CA VAL A 51 5.93 14.73 54.89
C VAL A 51 4.87 15.37 55.79
N ARG A 52 4.97 16.69 56.04
CA ARG A 52 3.95 17.41 56.81
C ARG A 52 2.60 17.43 56.08
N ASN A 53 2.59 17.66 54.76
CA ASN A 53 1.37 17.59 53.95
C ASN A 53 0.77 16.18 53.96
N VAL A 54 1.60 15.14 53.83
CA VAL A 54 1.16 13.73 53.90
C VAL A 54 0.51 13.44 55.26
N ARG A 55 1.09 13.95 56.35
CA ARG A 55 0.51 13.81 57.69
C ARG A 55 -0.85 14.50 57.79
N GLU A 56 -0.98 15.72 57.29
CA GLU A 56 -2.24 16.46 57.32
C GLU A 56 -3.34 15.77 56.49
N LEU A 57 -2.97 15.23 55.32
CA LEU A 57 -3.88 14.41 54.50
C LEU A 57 -4.30 13.13 55.23
N ALA A 58 -3.38 12.48 55.94
CA ALA A 58 -3.69 11.28 56.73
C ALA A 58 -4.61 11.59 57.92
N GLU A 59 -4.43 12.74 58.60
CA GLU A 59 -5.33 13.21 59.65
C GLU A 59 -6.73 13.53 59.09
N LYS A 60 -6.82 14.24 57.95
CA LYS A 60 -8.10 14.48 57.26
C LYS A 60 -8.80 13.19 56.85
N LEU A 61 -8.05 12.21 56.36
CA LEU A 61 -8.58 10.89 56.03
C LEU A 61 -9.08 10.16 57.28
N ALA A 62 -8.32 10.18 58.38
CA ALA A 62 -8.72 9.58 59.64
C ALA A 62 -9.99 10.22 60.21
N GLU A 63 -10.11 11.55 60.13
CA GLU A 63 -11.33 12.28 60.49
C GLU A 63 -12.50 11.93 59.59
N ALA A 64 -12.30 11.84 58.27
CA ALA A 64 -13.34 11.43 57.33
C ALA A 64 -13.82 10.00 57.58
N VAL A 65 -12.91 9.06 57.86
CA VAL A 65 -13.24 7.66 58.21
C VAL A 65 -13.96 7.60 59.56
N SER A 66 -13.50 8.33 60.56
CA SER A 66 -14.17 8.42 61.86
C SER A 66 -15.57 8.99 61.71
N SER A 67 -15.73 10.07 60.94
CA SER A 67 -17.01 10.69 60.63
C SER A 67 -17.94 9.70 59.93
N ALA A 68 -17.47 9.01 58.88
CA ALA A 68 -18.23 7.99 58.15
C ALA A 68 -18.68 6.81 59.04
N ARG A 69 -17.81 6.38 59.96
CA ARG A 69 -18.09 5.32 60.93
C ARG A 69 -19.10 5.77 61.99
N THR A 70 -19.11 7.06 62.33
CA THR A 70 -20.09 7.66 63.26
C THR A 70 -21.45 7.84 62.58
N THR A 71 -21.52 8.22 61.30
CA THR A 71 -22.77 8.27 60.52
C THR A 71 -23.37 6.89 60.27
N GLN A 72 -22.55 5.84 60.13
CA GLN A 72 -23.03 4.45 60.04
C GLN A 72 -23.69 3.93 61.33
N SER A 73 -23.43 4.54 62.49
CA SER A 73 -24.02 4.10 63.77
C SER A 73 -25.50 4.48 63.94
N VAL A 74 -26.05 5.39 63.11
CA VAL A 74 -27.41 5.94 63.29
C VAL A 74 -28.44 5.27 62.37
N VAL A 75 -28.00 4.51 61.37
CA VAL A 75 -28.88 3.74 60.48
C VAL A 75 -28.38 2.31 60.52
N GLU A 76 -29.02 1.44 61.30
CA GLU A 76 -28.89 -0.01 61.07
C GLU A 76 -29.48 -0.29 59.68
N PRO A 77 -28.67 -0.53 58.63
CA PRO A 77 -29.22 -1.00 57.39
C PRO A 77 -29.59 -2.46 57.67
N ARG A 78 -30.85 -2.83 57.46
CA ARG A 78 -31.21 -4.25 57.36
C ARG A 78 -30.15 -4.91 56.46
N PRO A 79 -29.39 -5.91 56.93
CA PRO A 79 -28.35 -6.51 56.12
C PRO A 79 -29.02 -7.05 54.86
N MET A 80 -28.67 -6.48 53.71
CA MET A 80 -29.17 -6.94 52.42
C MET A 80 -28.86 -8.43 52.30
N SER A 81 -29.81 -9.20 51.77
CA SER A 81 -29.53 -10.62 51.51
C SER A 81 -28.35 -10.73 50.53
N ARG A 82 -27.59 -11.82 50.60
CA ARG A 82 -26.50 -12.07 49.64
C ARG A 82 -26.98 -12.01 48.18
N GLU A 83 -28.23 -12.39 47.94
CA GLU A 83 -28.88 -12.33 46.63
C GLU A 83 -29.14 -10.88 46.19
N GLN A 84 -29.69 -10.04 47.07
CA GLN A 84 -29.90 -8.62 46.79
C GLN A 84 -28.58 -7.89 46.52
N GLN A 85 -27.52 -8.22 47.26
CA GLN A 85 -26.20 -7.65 47.04
C GLN A 85 -25.63 -8.07 45.67
N ALA A 86 -25.82 -9.33 45.26
CA ALA A 86 -25.41 -9.80 43.93
C ALA A 86 -26.18 -9.10 42.80
N SER A 87 -27.50 -8.91 42.94
CA SER A 87 -28.30 -8.18 41.95
C SER A 87 -27.87 -6.72 41.82
N VAL A 88 -27.52 -6.04 42.92
CA VAL A 88 -26.97 -4.68 42.86
C VAL A 88 -25.62 -4.64 42.17
N GLN A 89 -24.73 -5.59 42.44
CA GLN A 89 -23.43 -5.67 41.76
C GLN A 89 -23.58 -5.89 40.25
N ARG A 90 -24.47 -6.81 39.82
CA ARG A 90 -24.78 -7.01 38.40
C ARG A 90 -25.37 -5.77 37.76
N PHE A 91 -26.23 -5.04 38.47
CA PHE A 91 -26.83 -3.81 37.98
C PHE A 91 -25.77 -2.71 37.74
N ILE A 92 -24.84 -2.53 38.68
CA ILE A 92 -23.72 -1.61 38.53
C ILE A 92 -22.83 -2.01 37.36
N ALA A 93 -22.48 -3.30 37.25
CA ALA A 93 -21.66 -3.82 36.16
C ALA A 93 -22.31 -3.58 34.80
N LEU A 94 -23.61 -3.89 34.66
CA LEU A 94 -24.38 -3.66 33.44
C LEU A 94 -24.30 -2.19 32.99
N HIS A 95 -24.52 -1.25 33.91
CA HIS A 95 -24.52 0.17 33.57
C HIS A 95 -23.14 0.66 33.11
N ARG A 96 -22.06 0.13 33.68
CA ARG A 96 -20.69 0.47 33.27
C ARG A 96 -20.32 -0.13 31.92
N LEU A 97 -20.59 -1.42 31.72
CA LEU A 97 -20.29 -2.10 30.46
C LEU A 97 -21.00 -1.45 29.27
N VAL A 98 -22.27 -1.08 29.44
CA VAL A 98 -23.04 -0.41 28.37
C VAL A 98 -22.56 1.01 28.11
N ALA A 99 -21.87 1.65 29.05
CA ALA A 99 -21.26 2.97 28.85
C ALA A 99 -19.89 2.90 28.17
N MET A 100 -19.18 1.77 28.29
CA MET A 100 -17.85 1.56 27.72
C MET A 100 -17.86 1.27 26.21
N ILE A 101 -18.94 0.69 25.69
CA ILE A 101 -19.00 0.25 24.29
C ILE A 101 -18.93 1.47 23.36
N GLY A 102 -17.96 1.47 22.44
CA GLY A 102 -17.74 2.56 21.49
C GLY A 102 -16.93 3.74 22.05
N GLU A 103 -16.30 3.57 23.22
CA GLU A 103 -15.29 4.52 23.70
C GLU A 103 -14.00 4.42 22.85
N PRO A 104 -13.27 5.52 22.62
CA PRO A 104 -12.13 5.56 21.69
C PRO A 104 -10.94 4.67 22.14
N ASP A 105 -10.89 4.30 23.41
CA ASP A 105 -9.86 3.41 23.96
C ASP A 105 -10.18 1.91 23.76
N GLY A 106 -11.38 1.59 23.23
CA GLY A 106 -11.83 0.22 22.96
C GLY A 106 -11.50 -0.27 21.56
N ASP A 107 -11.12 -1.55 21.46
CA ASP A 107 -11.06 -2.28 20.20
C ASP A 107 -12.35 -3.07 19.94
N ALA A 108 -12.54 -3.52 18.70
CA ALA A 108 -13.74 -4.23 18.27
C ALA A 108 -14.05 -5.46 19.14
N LEU A 109 -13.02 -6.22 19.52
CA LEU A 109 -13.17 -7.40 20.37
C LEU A 109 -13.55 -7.04 21.81
N SER A 110 -12.98 -5.98 22.38
CA SER A 110 -13.33 -5.47 23.70
C SER A 110 -14.79 -5.03 23.75
N ASP A 111 -15.25 -4.30 22.74
CA ASP A 111 -16.64 -3.84 22.64
C ASP A 111 -17.61 -5.00 22.48
N ALA A 112 -17.30 -5.96 21.60
CA ALA A 112 -18.09 -7.18 21.45
C ALA A 112 -18.14 -8.00 22.74
N PHE A 113 -17.03 -8.08 23.47
CA PHE A 113 -16.95 -8.79 24.74
C PHE A 113 -17.77 -8.08 25.82
N ALA A 114 -17.61 -6.77 25.96
CA ALA A 114 -18.35 -5.95 26.90
C ALA A 114 -19.86 -6.02 26.65
N LEU A 115 -20.27 -5.97 25.38
CA LEU A 115 -21.67 -6.11 24.98
C LEU A 115 -22.22 -7.50 25.33
N THR A 116 -21.50 -8.57 25.00
CA THR A 116 -21.95 -9.94 25.29
C THR A 116 -22.07 -10.16 26.80
N LEU A 117 -21.13 -9.62 27.58
CA LEU A 117 -21.19 -9.63 29.04
C LEU A 117 -22.38 -8.82 29.58
N ALA A 118 -22.63 -7.63 29.02
CA ALA A 118 -23.78 -6.80 29.36
C ALA A 118 -25.11 -7.52 29.05
N GLU A 119 -25.22 -8.22 27.92
CA GLU A 119 -26.41 -9.01 27.56
C GLU A 119 -26.66 -10.14 28.55
N LEU A 120 -25.62 -10.86 28.97
CA LEU A 120 -25.73 -11.92 30.00
C LEU A 120 -26.22 -11.36 31.33
N LEU A 121 -25.67 -10.24 31.78
CA LEU A 121 -26.06 -9.58 33.03
C LEU A 121 -27.48 -9.03 32.94
N HIS A 122 -27.85 -8.40 31.83
CA HIS A 122 -29.19 -7.89 31.58
C HIS A 122 -30.23 -9.02 31.61
N LYS A 123 -29.94 -10.14 30.93
CA LYS A 123 -30.82 -11.32 30.93
C LYS A 123 -31.03 -11.87 32.34
N GLN A 124 -29.99 -11.95 33.16
CA GLN A 124 -30.10 -12.41 34.55
C GLN A 124 -30.96 -11.44 35.37
N LEU A 125 -30.66 -10.15 35.33
CA LEU A 125 -31.39 -9.11 36.06
C LEU A 125 -32.87 -9.03 35.66
N ALA A 126 -33.19 -9.23 34.38
CA ALA A 126 -34.56 -9.24 33.88
C ALA A 126 -35.39 -10.41 34.42
N THR A 127 -34.74 -11.50 34.85
CA THR A 127 -35.41 -12.69 35.42
C THR A 127 -35.41 -12.73 36.94
N GLU A 128 -34.61 -11.90 37.61
CA GLU A 128 -34.49 -11.87 39.06
C GLU A 128 -35.62 -11.05 39.72
N PRO A 129 -36.03 -11.41 40.96
CA PRO A 129 -36.99 -10.62 41.73
C PRO A 129 -36.33 -9.33 42.25
N LEU A 130 -36.32 -8.30 41.41
CA LEU A 130 -35.76 -6.98 41.71
C LEU A 130 -36.75 -6.07 42.45
N ASN A 131 -36.23 -5.01 43.08
CA ASN A 131 -37.08 -3.92 43.56
C ASN A 131 -37.70 -3.15 42.37
N ALA A 132 -38.80 -2.43 42.61
CA ALA A 132 -39.56 -1.78 41.54
C ALA A 132 -38.74 -0.75 40.73
N SER A 133 -37.83 -0.02 41.40
CA SER A 133 -36.98 0.98 40.75
C SER A 133 -35.92 0.35 39.83
N MET A 134 -35.20 -0.68 40.30
CA MET A 134 -34.23 -1.40 39.46
C MET A 134 -34.91 -2.13 38.32
N HIS A 135 -36.07 -2.76 38.56
CA HIS A 135 -36.84 -3.43 37.51
C HIS A 135 -37.24 -2.46 36.39
N SER A 136 -37.71 -1.25 36.74
CA SER A 136 -38.04 -0.20 35.76
C SER A 136 -36.82 0.19 34.90
N VAL A 137 -35.66 0.37 35.53
CA VAL A 137 -34.43 0.74 34.82
C VAL A 137 -33.92 -0.40 33.93
N VAL A 138 -33.88 -1.64 34.44
CA VAL A 138 -33.45 -2.83 33.67
C VAL A 138 -34.37 -3.04 32.46
N SER A 139 -35.68 -2.88 32.65
CA SER A 139 -36.66 -2.93 31.56
C SER A 139 -36.38 -1.84 30.50
N GLY A 140 -36.15 -0.60 30.94
CA GLY A 140 -35.78 0.52 30.06
C GLY A 140 -34.45 0.31 29.32
N LEU A 141 -33.47 -0.38 29.91
CA LEU A 141 -32.19 -0.70 29.29
C LEU A 141 -32.29 -1.73 28.16
N THR A 142 -33.34 -2.55 28.12
CA THR A 142 -33.54 -3.58 27.08
C THR A 142 -33.44 -2.99 25.68
N GLY A 143 -34.14 -1.88 25.42
CA GLY A 143 -34.12 -1.20 24.12
C GLY A 143 -32.78 -0.52 23.82
N ARG A 144 -31.97 -0.18 24.83
CA ARG A 144 -30.61 0.33 24.63
C ARG A 144 -29.67 -0.81 24.22
N VAL A 145 -29.65 -1.91 24.96
CA VAL A 145 -28.79 -3.09 24.68
C VAL A 145 -29.05 -3.62 23.26
N ILE A 146 -30.31 -3.78 22.86
CA ILE A 146 -30.66 -4.24 21.50
C ILE A 146 -30.18 -3.27 20.42
N ARG A 147 -30.30 -1.97 20.63
CA ARG A 147 -29.84 -0.96 19.68
C ARG A 147 -28.32 -0.95 19.59
N THR A 148 -27.62 -0.96 20.73
CA THR A 148 -26.16 -1.05 20.79
C THR A 148 -25.65 -2.29 20.06
N ARG A 149 -26.29 -3.44 20.22
CA ARG A 149 -25.94 -4.65 19.47
C ARG A 149 -26.08 -4.48 17.96
N ARG A 150 -27.20 -3.93 17.50
CA ARG A 150 -27.43 -3.71 16.06
C ARG A 150 -26.44 -2.72 15.47
N GLN A 151 -26.15 -1.64 16.20
CA GLN A 151 -25.20 -0.62 15.78
C GLN A 151 -23.79 -1.21 15.68
N LEU A 152 -23.30 -1.84 16.76
CA LEU A 152 -21.97 -2.45 16.78
C LEU A 152 -21.83 -3.51 15.68
N LEU A 153 -22.84 -4.35 15.45
CA LEU A 153 -22.79 -5.33 14.36
C LEU A 153 -22.73 -4.67 12.97
N ALA A 154 -23.50 -3.60 12.75
CA ALA A 154 -23.47 -2.88 11.48
C ALA A 154 -22.11 -2.22 11.25
N ASP A 155 -21.58 -1.52 12.25
CA ASP A 155 -20.26 -0.87 12.19
C ASP A 155 -19.17 -1.91 11.91
N LEU A 156 -19.21 -3.07 12.60
CA LEU A 156 -18.25 -4.15 12.37
C LEU A 156 -18.37 -4.79 10.97
N GLU A 157 -19.57 -4.87 10.40
CA GLU A 157 -19.76 -5.42 9.04
C GLU A 157 -19.39 -4.41 7.94
N ASP A 158 -19.53 -3.12 8.20
CA ASP A 158 -19.18 -2.05 7.25
C ASP A 158 -17.66 -1.81 7.23
N GLU A 159 -17.02 -1.76 8.40
CA GLU A 159 -15.58 -1.42 8.54
C GLU A 159 -14.63 -2.58 8.20
N ILE A 160 -15.09 -3.84 8.24
CA ILE A 160 -14.23 -5.01 7.99
C ILE A 160 -13.55 -4.97 6.62
N GLY A 161 -14.20 -4.32 5.64
CA GLY A 161 -13.67 -4.10 4.30
C GLY A 161 -12.51 -3.11 4.24
N GLU A 162 -12.37 -2.21 5.21
CA GLU A 162 -11.29 -1.22 5.24
C GLU A 162 -10.01 -1.81 5.85
N LEU A 163 -10.14 -2.90 6.60
CA LEU A 163 -9.03 -3.54 7.29
C LEU A 163 -8.12 -4.35 6.35
N SER A 164 -6.92 -3.80 6.15
CA SER A 164 -5.86 -4.42 5.37
C SER A 164 -4.74 -5.04 6.22
N GLU A 165 -4.71 -4.75 7.53
CA GLU A 165 -3.76 -5.32 8.47
C GLU A 165 -4.32 -6.60 9.15
N PRO A 166 -3.52 -7.69 9.22
CA PRO A 166 -3.95 -8.97 9.78
C PRO A 166 -4.46 -8.88 11.22
N ASP A 167 -3.77 -8.13 12.08
CA ASP A 167 -4.09 -8.01 13.51
C ASP A 167 -5.47 -7.38 13.73
N TRP A 168 -5.74 -6.27 13.03
CA TRP A 168 -7.03 -5.58 13.11
C TRP A 168 -8.14 -6.44 12.52
N ALA A 169 -7.90 -7.07 11.36
CA ALA A 169 -8.87 -7.95 10.73
C ALA A 169 -9.20 -9.15 11.64
N ALA A 170 -8.21 -9.71 12.32
CA ALA A 170 -8.42 -10.80 13.27
C ALA A 170 -9.24 -10.37 14.49
N ASN A 171 -8.97 -9.18 15.03
CA ASN A 171 -9.72 -8.61 16.16
C ASN A 171 -11.20 -8.46 15.80
N GLN A 172 -11.50 -7.86 14.63
CA GLN A 172 -12.85 -7.63 14.14
C GLN A 172 -13.58 -8.94 13.75
N LEU A 173 -12.90 -9.89 13.10
CA LEU A 173 -13.49 -11.20 12.79
C LEU A 173 -13.78 -12.02 14.05
N THR A 174 -12.94 -11.90 15.09
CA THR A 174 -13.17 -12.53 16.39
C THR A 174 -14.36 -11.88 17.11
N ALA A 175 -14.52 -10.56 17.01
CA ALA A 175 -15.67 -9.82 17.52
C ALA A 175 -16.97 -10.29 16.84
N LEU A 176 -16.97 -10.41 15.50
CA LEU A 176 -18.10 -10.93 14.73
C LEU A 176 -18.42 -12.39 15.09
N ALA A 177 -17.40 -13.24 15.27
CA ALA A 177 -17.57 -14.62 15.71
C ALA A 177 -18.24 -14.69 17.10
N LEU A 178 -17.84 -13.82 18.03
CA LEU A 178 -18.43 -13.75 19.37
C LEU A 178 -19.89 -13.32 19.33
N LEU A 179 -20.20 -12.26 18.59
CA LEU A 179 -21.55 -11.71 18.54
C LEU A 179 -22.49 -12.62 17.77
N GLN A 180 -22.13 -13.07 16.57
CA GLN A 180 -23.05 -13.79 15.68
C GLN A 180 -23.00 -15.32 15.86
N GLY A 181 -21.93 -15.86 16.47
CA GLY A 181 -21.70 -17.31 16.49
C GLY A 181 -21.45 -17.88 15.09
N THR A 182 -20.85 -17.07 14.20
CA THR A 182 -20.57 -17.43 12.81
C THR A 182 -19.51 -18.51 12.70
N ASP A 183 -19.65 -19.34 11.66
CA ASP A 183 -18.63 -20.32 11.33
C ASP A 183 -17.46 -19.68 10.57
N TYR A 184 -16.37 -20.43 10.48
CA TYR A 184 -15.12 -19.98 9.87
C TYR A 184 -15.27 -19.65 8.37
N GLU A 185 -16.18 -20.35 7.69
CA GLU A 185 -16.49 -20.11 6.29
C GLU A 185 -17.20 -18.78 6.10
N LYS A 186 -18.20 -18.50 6.94
CA LYS A 186 -18.95 -17.26 6.88
C LYS A 186 -18.08 -16.06 7.23
N LEU A 187 -17.13 -16.20 8.17
CA LEU A 187 -16.14 -15.16 8.48
C LEU A 187 -15.27 -14.82 7.26
N LEU A 188 -14.82 -15.84 6.52
CA LEU A 188 -14.07 -15.62 5.27
C LEU A 188 -14.93 -14.90 4.23
N ASP A 189 -16.20 -15.32 4.08
CA ASP A 189 -17.13 -14.70 3.14
C ASP A 189 -17.42 -13.23 3.49
N LEU A 190 -17.60 -12.92 4.77
CA LEU A 190 -17.79 -11.55 5.25
C LEU A 190 -16.56 -10.68 4.95
N TYR A 191 -15.35 -11.19 5.24
CA TYR A 191 -14.12 -10.46 4.93
C TYR A 191 -13.97 -10.21 3.43
N LEU A 192 -14.09 -11.24 2.60
CA LEU A 192 -13.93 -11.11 1.15
C LEU A 192 -14.99 -10.19 0.52
N GLU A 193 -16.23 -10.27 0.97
CA GLU A 193 -17.31 -9.39 0.48
C GLU A 193 -17.08 -7.93 0.89
N GLY A 194 -16.68 -7.68 2.14
CA GLY A 194 -16.29 -6.34 2.60
C GLY A 194 -15.13 -5.77 1.80
N ARG A 195 -14.05 -6.54 1.60
CA ARG A 195 -12.89 -6.15 0.79
C ARG A 195 -13.25 -5.89 -0.67
N LYS A 196 -14.18 -6.67 -1.24
CA LYS A 196 -14.69 -6.44 -2.60
C LYS A 196 -15.36 -5.08 -2.71
N ASN A 197 -16.25 -4.74 -1.77
CA ASN A 197 -16.98 -3.47 -1.77
C ASN A 197 -16.03 -2.29 -1.54
N PHE A 198 -15.08 -2.42 -0.62
CA PHE A 198 -14.02 -1.44 -0.39
C PHE A 198 -13.21 -1.17 -1.66
N ILE A 199 -12.74 -2.21 -2.34
CA ILE A 199 -11.96 -2.07 -3.58
C ILE A 199 -12.82 -1.48 -4.71
N ALA A 200 -14.10 -1.82 -4.79
CA ALA A 200 -15.01 -1.23 -5.76
C ALA A 200 -15.14 0.29 -5.57
N ASN A 201 -15.32 0.75 -4.34
CA ASN A 201 -15.35 2.17 -4.01
C ASN A 201 -13.99 2.83 -4.27
N LEU A 202 -12.90 2.16 -3.91
CA LEU A 202 -11.54 2.64 -4.14
C LEU A 202 -11.27 2.88 -5.63
N ILE A 203 -11.72 2.00 -6.52
CA ILE A 203 -11.56 2.17 -7.97
C ILE A 203 -12.37 3.35 -8.50
N THR A 204 -13.55 3.62 -7.92
CA THR A 204 -14.36 4.77 -8.34
C THR A 204 -13.82 6.10 -7.83
N GLU A 205 -13.15 6.11 -6.67
CA GLU A 205 -12.65 7.34 -6.03
C GLU A 205 -11.18 7.63 -6.35
N SER A 206 -10.37 6.59 -6.53
CA SER A 206 -8.92 6.71 -6.74
C SER A 206 -8.56 6.67 -8.22
N SER A 207 -7.62 7.53 -8.63
CA SER A 207 -6.98 7.45 -9.95
C SER A 207 -5.79 6.47 -10.01
N SER A 208 -5.35 5.92 -8.88
CA SER A 208 -4.14 5.09 -8.80
C SER A 208 -4.43 3.60 -8.89
N LEU A 209 -4.13 2.99 -10.05
CA LEU A 209 -4.21 1.54 -10.24
C LEU A 209 -3.22 0.76 -9.36
N LEU A 210 -2.08 1.37 -9.00
CA LEU A 210 -1.11 0.76 -8.09
C LEU A 210 -1.73 0.53 -6.72
N ASN A 211 -2.56 1.46 -6.23
CA ASN A 211 -3.24 1.31 -4.95
C ASN A 211 -4.24 0.15 -4.98
N VAL A 212 -5.02 0.02 -6.06
CA VAL A 212 -5.97 -1.09 -6.27
C VAL A 212 -5.26 -2.44 -6.22
N VAL A 213 -4.13 -2.57 -6.94
CA VAL A 213 -3.34 -3.81 -6.95
C VAL A 213 -2.72 -4.08 -5.58
N ASN A 214 -2.29 -3.05 -4.87
CA ASN A 214 -1.75 -3.18 -3.52
C ASN A 214 -2.82 -3.67 -2.53
N GLU A 215 -4.04 -3.13 -2.59
CA GLU A 215 -5.15 -3.55 -1.71
C GLU A 215 -5.66 -4.97 -2.03
N LEU A 216 -5.62 -5.38 -3.31
CA LEU A 216 -5.81 -6.78 -3.71
C LEU A 216 -4.76 -7.68 -3.05
N LYS A 217 -3.48 -7.30 -3.13
CA LYS A 217 -2.38 -8.06 -2.51
C LYS A 217 -2.53 -8.16 -1.00
N LYS A 218 -2.78 -7.04 -0.31
CA LYS A 218 -2.98 -7.02 1.16
C LYS A 218 -4.13 -7.93 1.58
N THR A 219 -5.24 -7.91 0.85
CA THR A 219 -6.37 -8.81 1.10
C THR A 219 -5.95 -10.28 1.09
N LEU A 220 -5.16 -10.68 0.08
CA LEU A 220 -4.66 -12.05 -0.03
C LEU A 220 -3.65 -12.41 1.06
N ILE A 221 -2.85 -11.44 1.52
CA ILE A 221 -1.94 -11.62 2.67
C ILE A 221 -2.75 -11.89 3.94
N VAL A 222 -3.77 -11.08 4.23
CA VAL A 222 -4.65 -11.30 5.39
C VAL A 222 -5.31 -12.67 5.31
N VAL A 223 -5.83 -13.06 4.13
CA VAL A 223 -6.44 -14.38 4.00
C VAL A 223 -5.44 -15.52 4.21
N GLU A 224 -4.23 -15.39 3.68
CA GLU A 224 -3.18 -16.39 3.89
C GLU A 224 -2.82 -16.54 5.38
N GLN A 225 -2.56 -15.44 6.08
CA GLN A 225 -2.18 -15.48 7.49
C GLN A 225 -3.34 -15.96 8.38
N LEU A 226 -4.51 -15.34 8.27
CA LEU A 226 -5.63 -15.62 9.16
C LEU A 226 -6.25 -17.00 8.91
N PHE A 227 -6.48 -17.37 7.65
CA PHE A 227 -7.25 -18.56 7.31
C PHE A 227 -6.40 -19.75 6.87
N VAL A 228 -5.33 -19.54 6.10
CA VAL A 228 -4.49 -20.66 5.61
C VAL A 228 -3.48 -21.09 6.67
N GLN A 229 -2.78 -20.14 7.30
CA GLN A 229 -1.84 -20.44 8.39
C GLN A 229 -2.55 -20.70 9.73
N GLY A 230 -3.85 -20.38 9.80
CA GLY A 230 -4.73 -20.68 10.91
C GLY A 230 -4.57 -19.75 12.12
N GLU A 231 -4.04 -18.54 11.91
CA GLU A 231 -3.84 -17.58 13.01
C GLU A 231 -5.16 -17.14 13.63
N LEU A 232 -6.19 -16.86 12.84
CA LEU A 232 -7.51 -16.50 13.36
C LEU A 232 -8.09 -17.61 14.26
N PHE A 233 -7.77 -18.88 13.96
CA PHE A 233 -8.27 -20.01 14.74
C PHE A 233 -7.58 -20.05 16.09
N ARG A 234 -6.27 -19.78 16.12
CA ARG A 234 -5.52 -19.64 17.37
C ARG A 234 -6.00 -18.45 18.19
N ILE A 235 -6.30 -17.31 17.54
CA ILE A 235 -6.81 -16.11 18.19
C ILE A 235 -8.19 -16.37 18.80
N ILE A 236 -9.12 -16.97 18.05
CA ILE A 236 -10.44 -17.38 18.57
C ILE A 236 -10.26 -18.39 19.72
N GLN A 237 -9.37 -19.38 19.60
CA GLN A 237 -9.10 -20.31 20.70
C GLN A 237 -8.56 -19.61 21.95
N ALA A 238 -7.64 -18.66 21.79
CA ALA A 238 -7.07 -17.88 22.88
C ALA A 238 -8.15 -17.01 23.55
N ALA A 239 -8.98 -16.33 22.75
CA ALA A 239 -10.12 -15.56 23.25
C ALA A 239 -11.19 -16.44 23.94
N GLY A 240 -11.25 -17.73 23.59
CA GLY A 240 -12.11 -18.73 24.22
C GLY A 240 -11.54 -19.35 25.50
N CYS A 241 -10.31 -19.02 25.92
CA CYS A 241 -9.72 -19.52 27.16
C CYS A 241 -10.47 -18.95 28.38
N PRO A 242 -10.66 -19.72 29.48
CA PRO A 242 -11.37 -19.22 30.67
C PRO A 242 -10.69 -17.99 31.31
N SER A 243 -9.37 -17.90 31.18
CA SER A 243 -8.56 -16.81 31.71
C SER A 243 -8.53 -15.58 30.81
N TYR A 244 -9.00 -15.67 29.57
CA TYR A 244 -8.95 -14.55 28.64
C TYR A 244 -9.98 -13.49 29.02
N ARG A 245 -9.51 -12.23 29.08
CA ARG A 245 -10.32 -11.04 29.29
C ARG A 245 -9.64 -9.87 28.57
N PRO A 246 -10.40 -9.00 27.88
CA PRO A 246 -9.83 -7.77 27.33
C PRO A 246 -9.33 -6.84 28.44
N GLY A 247 -8.30 -6.04 28.15
CA GLY A 247 -7.68 -5.13 29.11
C GLY A 247 -8.66 -4.13 29.74
N LEU A 248 -9.64 -3.66 28.95
CA LEU A 248 -10.71 -2.78 29.45
C LEU A 248 -11.57 -3.45 30.52
N ILE A 249 -11.86 -4.74 30.37
CA ILE A 249 -12.64 -5.50 31.36
C ILE A 249 -11.80 -5.74 32.63
N ASP A 250 -10.50 -6.00 32.47
CA ASP A 250 -9.59 -6.16 33.59
C ASP A 250 -9.44 -4.87 34.41
N ALA A 251 -9.42 -3.70 33.77
CA ALA A 251 -9.44 -2.42 34.47
C ALA A 251 -10.70 -2.24 35.33
N VAL A 252 -11.88 -2.56 34.77
CA VAL A 252 -13.16 -2.50 35.51
C VAL A 252 -13.18 -3.45 36.71
N ILE A 253 -12.50 -4.60 36.62
CA ILE A 253 -12.37 -5.55 37.73
C ILE A 253 -11.38 -5.03 38.79
N GLY A 254 -10.26 -4.47 38.36
CA GLY A 254 -9.16 -4.02 39.23
C GLY A 254 -9.51 -2.84 40.14
N ASP A 255 -10.39 -1.95 39.69
CA ASP A 255 -10.78 -0.73 40.40
C ASP A 255 -11.85 -0.96 41.51
N GLU A 256 -12.35 -2.18 41.64
CA GLU A 256 -13.55 -2.47 42.42
C GLU A 256 -13.32 -3.43 43.61
N ALA A 257 -14.33 -3.49 44.48
CA ALA A 257 -14.30 -4.40 45.62
C ALA A 257 -14.14 -5.87 45.17
N PHE A 258 -13.37 -6.67 45.92
CA PHE A 258 -13.07 -8.07 45.60
C PHE A 258 -14.30 -8.92 45.23
N SER A 259 -15.44 -8.70 45.89
CA SER A 259 -16.69 -9.43 45.60
C SER A 259 -17.29 -9.09 44.24
N PHE A 260 -17.16 -7.84 43.78
CA PHE A 260 -17.54 -7.40 42.44
C PHE A 260 -16.64 -8.05 41.38
N GLY A 261 -15.32 -7.96 41.58
CA GLY A 261 -14.35 -8.56 40.67
C GLY A 261 -14.54 -10.07 40.51
N ARG A 262 -14.80 -10.79 41.62
CA ARG A 262 -15.09 -12.24 41.58
C ARG A 262 -16.37 -12.56 40.80
N MET A 263 -17.43 -11.77 40.96
CA MET A 263 -18.69 -11.94 40.23
C MET A 263 -18.47 -11.71 38.73
N LEU A 264 -17.83 -10.60 38.36
CA LEU A 264 -17.62 -10.25 36.96
C LEU A 264 -16.70 -11.25 36.25
N THR A 265 -15.69 -11.78 36.94
CA THR A 265 -14.82 -12.85 36.42
C THR A 265 -15.63 -14.11 36.08
N ALA A 266 -16.54 -14.54 36.96
CA ALA A 266 -17.37 -15.71 36.73
C ALA A 266 -18.37 -15.52 35.58
N GLU A 267 -18.85 -14.29 35.35
CA GLU A 267 -19.71 -13.97 34.21
C GLU A 267 -18.91 -13.86 32.90
N ALA A 268 -17.69 -13.31 32.94
CA ALA A 268 -16.78 -13.25 31.79
C ALA A 268 -16.40 -14.65 31.29
N GLU A 269 -16.21 -15.63 32.19
CA GLU A 269 -15.99 -17.03 31.81
C GLU A 269 -17.14 -17.63 30.99
N LYS A 270 -18.37 -17.14 31.15
CA LYS A 270 -19.50 -17.59 30.34
C LYS A 270 -19.43 -17.04 28.91
N VAL A 271 -18.90 -15.82 28.74
CA VAL A 271 -18.64 -15.21 27.42
C VAL A 271 -17.57 -16.00 26.66
N THR A 272 -16.43 -16.30 27.30
CA THR A 272 -15.36 -17.09 26.67
C THR A 272 -15.82 -18.52 26.36
N ARG A 273 -16.70 -19.10 27.19
CA ARG A 273 -17.33 -20.39 26.89
C ARG A 273 -18.21 -20.35 25.64
N GLN A 274 -18.99 -19.29 25.41
CA GLN A 274 -19.80 -19.15 24.19
C GLN A 274 -18.92 -19.20 22.94
N LEU A 275 -17.78 -18.50 22.96
CA LEU A 275 -16.83 -18.53 21.87
C LEU A 275 -16.22 -19.93 21.67
N ARG A 276 -15.91 -20.64 22.77
CA ARG A 276 -15.38 -22.02 22.73
C ARG A 276 -16.38 -23.05 22.19
N GLU A 277 -17.66 -22.87 22.49
CA GLU A 277 -18.73 -23.75 22.04
C GLU A 277 -19.11 -23.51 20.57
N SER A 278 -18.75 -22.35 20.01
CA SER A 278 -18.81 -22.12 18.56
C SER A 278 -17.88 -23.12 17.86
N LYS A 279 -18.46 -24.04 17.09
CA LYS A 279 -17.70 -25.07 16.34
C LYS A 279 -17.02 -24.44 15.13
N ALA A 280 -15.99 -23.64 15.35
CA ALA A 280 -15.12 -23.15 14.29
C ALA A 280 -14.10 -24.24 13.91
N SER A 281 -14.42 -25.11 12.94
CA SER A 281 -13.40 -25.98 12.36
C SER A 281 -12.59 -25.20 11.31
N PRO A 282 -11.24 -25.31 11.29
CA PRO A 282 -10.44 -24.68 10.26
C PRO A 282 -10.84 -25.20 8.88
N LEU A 283 -10.82 -24.32 7.88
CA LEU A 283 -11.17 -24.65 6.51
C LEU A 283 -10.03 -25.42 5.83
N LEU A 284 -10.38 -26.28 4.88
CA LEU A 284 -9.38 -26.92 4.02
C LEU A 284 -8.77 -25.87 3.08
N PRO A 285 -7.43 -25.85 2.87
CA PRO A 285 -6.77 -24.89 1.99
C PRO A 285 -7.36 -24.84 0.57
N GLN A 286 -7.80 -25.98 0.04
CA GLN A 286 -8.46 -26.06 -1.27
C GLN A 286 -9.73 -25.22 -1.36
N LYS A 287 -10.51 -25.18 -0.27
CA LYS A 287 -11.76 -24.41 -0.21
C LYS A 287 -11.49 -22.92 -0.10
N ILE A 288 -10.47 -22.54 0.66
CA ILE A 288 -10.02 -21.14 0.77
C ILE A 288 -9.51 -20.67 -0.61
N ASN A 289 -8.64 -21.44 -1.27
CA ASN A 289 -8.15 -21.13 -2.62
C ASN A 289 -9.28 -20.96 -3.64
N ALA A 290 -10.33 -21.80 -3.58
CA ALA A 290 -11.48 -21.69 -4.46
C ALA A 290 -12.23 -20.36 -4.26
N LYS A 291 -12.50 -19.99 -3.00
CA LYS A 291 -13.14 -18.70 -2.67
C LYS A 291 -12.28 -17.50 -3.05
N CYS A 292 -10.96 -17.56 -2.83
CA CYS A 292 -10.05 -16.51 -3.27
C CYS A 292 -10.00 -16.36 -4.78
N THR A 293 -10.00 -17.47 -5.53
CA THR A 293 -10.00 -17.44 -7.00
C THR A 293 -11.29 -16.82 -7.53
N GLU A 294 -12.44 -17.22 -6.96
CA GLU A 294 -13.73 -16.62 -7.29
C GLU A 294 -13.76 -15.13 -6.96
N TRP A 295 -13.26 -14.75 -5.78
CA TRP A 295 -13.18 -13.36 -5.36
C TRP A 295 -12.30 -12.53 -6.29
N ILE A 296 -11.09 -12.99 -6.63
CA ILE A 296 -10.19 -12.31 -7.60
C ILE A 296 -10.92 -12.10 -8.92
N GLY A 297 -11.61 -13.13 -9.43
CA GLY A 297 -12.38 -13.04 -10.67
C GLY A 297 -13.47 -11.97 -10.60
N ARG A 298 -14.23 -11.92 -9.49
CA ARG A 298 -15.25 -10.89 -9.26
C ARG A 298 -14.64 -9.49 -9.18
N VAL A 299 -13.59 -9.28 -8.39
CA VAL A 299 -12.93 -7.98 -8.25
C VAL A 299 -12.40 -7.47 -9.59
N CYS A 300 -11.65 -8.31 -10.29
CA CYS A 300 -11.07 -7.94 -11.57
C CYS A 300 -12.14 -7.66 -12.63
N SER A 301 -13.31 -8.32 -12.57
CA SER A 301 -14.37 -8.14 -13.56
C SER A 301 -14.95 -6.72 -13.57
N PHE A 302 -15.23 -6.13 -12.40
CA PHE A 302 -15.72 -4.75 -12.33
C PHE A 302 -14.59 -3.72 -12.41
N ALA A 303 -13.37 -4.09 -12.03
CA ALA A 303 -12.20 -3.21 -12.14
C ALA A 303 -11.74 -2.99 -13.59
N ARG A 304 -12.06 -3.91 -14.51
CA ARG A 304 -11.51 -3.93 -15.87
C ARG A 304 -11.85 -2.69 -16.70
N GLU A 305 -13.09 -2.24 -16.67
CA GLU A 305 -13.52 -1.05 -17.44
C GLU A 305 -12.87 0.25 -16.90
N PRO A 306 -12.85 0.52 -15.59
CA PRO A 306 -12.06 1.60 -15.00
C PRO A 306 -10.56 1.51 -15.32
N VAL A 307 -9.97 0.31 -15.27
CA VAL A 307 -8.56 0.08 -15.63
C VAL A 307 -8.29 0.46 -17.08
N MET A 308 -9.17 0.06 -18.02
CA MET A 308 -9.06 0.47 -19.42
C MET A 308 -9.10 1.99 -19.57
N SER A 309 -10.08 2.64 -18.95
CA SER A 309 -10.23 4.10 -18.96
C SER A 309 -8.98 4.81 -18.43
N ILE A 310 -8.43 4.35 -17.30
CA ILE A 310 -7.22 4.94 -16.72
C ILE A 310 -6.00 4.72 -17.63
N CYS A 311 -5.88 3.54 -18.24
CA CYS A 311 -4.77 3.25 -19.17
C CYS A 311 -4.85 4.10 -20.46
N ASP A 312 -6.03 4.55 -20.86
CA ASP A 312 -6.19 5.40 -22.04
C ASP A 312 -5.53 6.77 -21.89
N PHE A 313 -5.30 7.24 -20.66
CA PHE A 313 -4.60 8.51 -20.39
C PHE A 313 -3.08 8.46 -20.59
N TYR A 314 -2.49 7.26 -20.76
CA TYR A 314 -1.06 7.19 -21.10
C TYR A 314 -0.84 7.71 -22.52
N GLU A 315 0.02 8.72 -22.67
CA GLU A 315 0.36 9.30 -23.97
C GLU A 315 1.72 8.81 -24.47
N ASN A 316 2.67 8.56 -23.54
CA ASN A 316 4.04 8.20 -23.89
C ASN A 316 4.37 6.76 -23.50
N ALA A 317 5.28 6.15 -24.26
CA ALA A 317 5.79 4.81 -23.97
C ALA A 317 6.54 4.75 -22.61
N SER A 318 7.21 5.83 -22.21
CA SER A 318 7.90 5.93 -20.91
C SER A 318 6.95 5.73 -19.74
N ASP A 319 5.76 6.34 -19.80
CA ASP A 319 4.81 6.38 -18.70
C ASP A 319 4.28 4.97 -18.39
N ILE A 320 4.03 4.19 -19.45
CA ILE A 320 3.66 2.77 -19.34
C ILE A 320 4.80 1.93 -18.77
N ILE A 321 6.05 2.17 -19.21
CA ILE A 321 7.22 1.42 -18.72
C ILE A 321 7.46 1.71 -17.23
N GLU A 322 7.36 2.97 -16.81
CA GLU A 322 7.48 3.38 -15.41
C GLU A 322 6.37 2.76 -14.56
N PHE A 323 5.13 2.79 -15.05
CA PHE A 323 4.00 2.13 -14.41
C PHE A 323 4.24 0.62 -14.26
N LEU A 324 4.69 -0.06 -15.31
CA LEU A 324 4.99 -1.50 -15.27
C LEU A 324 6.10 -1.83 -14.28
N HIS A 325 7.15 -1.01 -14.17
CA HIS A 325 8.18 -1.18 -13.15
C HIS A 325 7.63 -1.04 -11.74
N ALA A 326 6.81 -0.02 -11.48
CA ALA A 326 6.17 0.17 -10.18
C ALA A 326 5.22 -0.99 -9.84
N LEU A 327 4.41 -1.42 -10.81
CA LEU A 327 3.51 -2.56 -10.69
C LEU A 327 4.26 -3.87 -10.40
N SER A 328 5.36 -4.11 -11.13
CA SER A 328 6.23 -5.27 -10.92
C SER A 328 6.82 -5.29 -9.51
N GLY A 329 7.22 -4.12 -8.99
CA GLY A 329 7.67 -3.97 -7.60
C GLY A 329 6.63 -4.43 -6.57
N ILE A 330 5.35 -4.07 -6.78
CA ILE A 330 4.25 -4.48 -5.89
C ILE A 330 3.96 -5.97 -6.01
N LEU A 331 3.86 -6.48 -7.24
CA LEU A 331 3.43 -7.85 -7.54
C LEU A 331 4.50 -8.91 -7.22
N ARG A 332 5.79 -8.59 -7.39
CA ARG A 332 6.89 -9.56 -7.19
C ARG A 332 7.40 -9.61 -5.75
N ALA A 333 7.32 -8.50 -5.01
CA ALA A 333 7.73 -8.47 -3.61
C ALA A 333 6.69 -9.20 -2.75
N ASP A 334 7.08 -10.12 -1.88
CA ASP A 334 6.25 -10.70 -0.81
C ASP A 334 4.82 -11.09 -1.22
N TRP A 335 4.66 -11.73 -2.39
CA TRP A 335 3.35 -12.17 -2.85
C TRP A 335 2.89 -13.43 -2.09
N PRO A 336 1.62 -13.49 -1.62
CA PRO A 336 1.10 -14.64 -0.88
C PRO A 336 0.99 -15.90 -1.76
N ARG A 337 1.09 -17.10 -1.19
CA ARG A 337 1.09 -18.39 -1.91
C ARG A 337 -0.30 -18.83 -2.37
N ILE A 338 -1.35 -18.19 -1.85
CA ILE A 338 -2.75 -18.54 -2.06
C ILE A 338 -3.24 -18.28 -3.51
N SER A 339 -2.46 -17.53 -4.30
CA SER A 339 -2.68 -17.30 -5.72
C SER A 339 -1.37 -16.86 -6.40
N SER A 340 -1.34 -16.86 -7.73
CA SER A 340 -0.22 -16.28 -8.47
C SER A 340 -0.49 -14.81 -8.79
N TYR A 341 0.51 -13.96 -8.64
CA TYR A 341 0.43 -12.56 -9.12
C TYR A 341 0.16 -12.49 -10.61
N SER A 342 0.62 -13.48 -11.39
CA SER A 342 0.38 -13.55 -12.84
C SER A 342 -1.11 -13.73 -13.16
N THR A 343 -1.85 -14.44 -12.32
CA THR A 343 -3.30 -14.60 -12.46
C THR A 343 -4.02 -13.28 -12.24
N VAL A 344 -3.64 -12.52 -11.20
CA VAL A 344 -4.22 -11.19 -10.93
C VAL A 344 -3.90 -10.23 -12.08
N TYR A 345 -2.65 -10.19 -12.53
CA TYR A 345 -2.24 -9.36 -13.66
C TYR A 345 -3.04 -9.68 -14.93
N GLN A 346 -3.19 -10.97 -15.26
CA GLN A 346 -3.93 -11.40 -16.45
C GLN A 346 -5.43 -11.06 -16.37
N HIS A 347 -6.05 -11.19 -15.20
CA HIS A 347 -7.46 -10.86 -15.02
C HIS A 347 -7.72 -9.35 -15.06
N LEU A 348 -6.83 -8.57 -14.45
CA LEU A 348 -6.99 -7.13 -14.31
C LEU A 348 -6.58 -6.37 -15.58
N PHE A 349 -5.39 -6.64 -16.10
CA PHE A 349 -4.83 -5.95 -17.27
C PHE A 349 -4.97 -6.75 -18.55
N GLY A 350 -4.64 -8.05 -18.53
CA GLY A 350 -4.58 -8.87 -19.75
C GLY A 350 -3.81 -8.15 -20.87
N ASP A 351 -4.40 -8.01 -22.06
CA ASP A 351 -3.78 -7.32 -23.20
C ASP A 351 -3.95 -5.78 -23.19
N ILE A 352 -4.54 -5.17 -22.16
CA ILE A 352 -4.87 -3.72 -22.17
C ILE A 352 -3.61 -2.88 -22.32
N LEU A 353 -2.63 -3.08 -21.43
CA LEU A 353 -1.37 -2.33 -21.43
C LEU A 353 -0.55 -2.62 -22.68
N PHE A 354 -0.51 -3.87 -23.13
CA PHE A 354 0.14 -4.27 -24.38
C PHE A 354 -0.44 -3.50 -25.57
N LYS A 355 -1.77 -3.52 -25.74
CA LYS A 355 -2.45 -2.83 -26.85
C LYS A 355 -2.20 -1.33 -26.79
N LYS A 356 -2.31 -0.72 -25.61
CA LYS A 356 -2.06 0.71 -25.44
C LYS A 356 -0.61 1.06 -25.80
N PHE A 357 0.36 0.31 -25.30
CA PHE A 357 1.78 0.50 -25.61
C PHE A 357 2.06 0.38 -27.11
N THR A 358 1.59 -0.69 -27.75
CA THR A 358 1.77 -0.87 -29.21
C THR A 358 1.06 0.22 -30.03
N GLY A 359 -0.07 0.73 -29.56
CA GLY A 359 -0.78 1.86 -30.16
C GLY A 359 0.04 3.16 -30.11
N ILE A 360 0.70 3.44 -28.99
CA ILE A 360 1.63 4.59 -28.86
C ILE A 360 2.80 4.42 -29.81
N ILE A 361 3.42 3.23 -29.86
CA ILE A 361 4.54 2.97 -30.79
C ILE A 361 4.12 3.15 -32.25
N SER A 362 2.94 2.66 -32.63
CA SER A 362 2.39 2.87 -34.00
C SER A 362 2.16 4.36 -34.29
N HIS A 363 1.65 5.12 -33.31
CA HIS A 363 1.47 6.56 -33.41
C HIS A 363 2.82 7.29 -33.60
N ASP A 364 3.82 6.98 -32.79
CA ASP A 364 5.17 7.55 -32.89
C ASP A 364 5.79 7.28 -34.27
N LEU A 365 5.68 6.06 -34.78
CA LEU A 365 6.15 5.72 -36.12
C LEU A 365 5.41 6.50 -37.22
N CYS A 366 4.11 6.72 -37.07
CA CYS A 366 3.31 7.53 -37.99
C CYS A 366 3.73 9.01 -37.96
N GLU A 367 4.03 9.57 -36.78
CA GLU A 367 4.56 10.94 -36.67
C GLU A 367 5.97 11.06 -37.27
N LEU A 368 6.84 10.03 -37.10
CA LEU A 368 8.14 9.97 -37.77
C LEU A 368 7.99 9.95 -39.30
N GLU A 369 7.03 9.17 -39.83
CA GLU A 369 6.69 9.14 -41.25
C GLU A 369 6.23 10.52 -41.75
N LYS A 370 5.25 11.15 -41.09
CA LYS A 370 4.76 12.49 -41.44
C LYS A 370 5.86 13.55 -41.42
N ARG A 371 6.72 13.50 -40.40
CA ARG A 371 7.87 14.41 -40.29
C ARG A 371 8.85 14.22 -41.45
N LEU A 372 9.15 12.97 -41.81
CA LEU A 372 10.00 12.67 -42.97
C LEU A 372 9.37 13.20 -44.26
N ILE A 373 8.08 12.93 -44.50
CA ILE A 373 7.35 13.44 -45.68
C ILE A 373 7.41 14.97 -45.77
N SER A 374 7.23 15.66 -44.64
CA SER A 374 7.32 17.13 -44.59
C SER A 374 8.71 17.64 -44.93
N GLN A 375 9.76 16.99 -44.39
CA GLN A 375 11.14 17.34 -44.69
C GLN A 375 11.51 17.08 -46.15
N LEU A 376 11.03 15.98 -46.73
CA LEU A 376 11.30 15.64 -48.14
C LEU A 376 10.80 16.71 -49.12
N LYS A 377 9.74 17.45 -48.76
CA LYS A 377 9.21 18.56 -49.57
C LYS A 377 10.08 19.82 -49.54
N SER A 378 10.92 19.99 -48.51
CA SER A 378 11.71 21.22 -48.30
C SER A 378 13.20 21.08 -48.64
N ILE A 379 13.71 19.86 -48.78
CA ILE A 379 15.13 19.61 -49.06
C ILE A 379 15.45 19.49 -50.55
N ASN A 380 16.71 19.75 -50.90
CA ASN A 380 17.23 19.38 -52.22
C ASN A 380 17.62 17.90 -52.23
N LEU A 381 16.93 17.12 -53.08
CA LEU A 381 17.16 15.69 -53.27
C LEU A 381 18.28 15.41 -54.29
N GLU A 382 18.87 16.43 -54.90
CA GLU A 382 19.96 16.27 -55.86
C GLU A 382 21.30 16.04 -55.14
N PRO A 383 22.05 14.99 -55.52
CA PRO A 383 23.38 14.76 -54.97
C PRO A 383 24.35 15.84 -55.44
N SER A 384 25.33 16.17 -54.59
CA SER A 384 26.44 17.05 -54.97
C SER A 384 27.26 16.44 -56.13
N PRO A 385 27.97 17.26 -56.93
CA PRO A 385 28.81 16.74 -58.00
C PRO A 385 29.82 15.72 -57.48
N LEU A 386 29.83 14.53 -58.10
CA LEU A 386 30.71 13.40 -57.72
C LEU A 386 32.21 13.73 -57.74
N PHE A 387 32.61 14.76 -58.49
CA PHE A 387 33.99 15.16 -58.70
C PHE A 387 34.16 16.67 -58.50
N GLU A 388 34.09 17.13 -57.26
CA GLU A 388 34.60 18.46 -56.88
C GLU A 388 36.12 18.41 -56.64
N LYS A 389 36.85 19.42 -57.15
CA LYS A 389 38.34 19.50 -57.13
C LYS A 389 38.99 19.42 -55.73
N THR A 390 38.20 19.47 -54.66
CA THR A 390 38.67 19.57 -53.26
C THR A 390 38.36 18.33 -52.40
N SER A 391 37.57 17.36 -52.88
CA SER A 391 37.26 16.14 -52.14
C SER A 391 38.34 15.06 -52.32
N LYS A 392 38.93 14.58 -51.22
CA LYS A 392 39.98 13.53 -51.22
C LYS A 392 39.43 12.10 -51.02
N LYS A 393 38.11 11.92 -50.86
CA LYS A 393 37.48 10.60 -50.64
C LYS A 393 36.19 10.49 -51.45
N PHE A 394 36.02 9.36 -52.14
CA PHE A 394 34.77 9.00 -52.80
C PHE A 394 33.72 8.67 -51.73
N ASP A 395 32.58 9.34 -51.79
CA ASP A 395 31.43 9.05 -50.95
C ASP A 395 30.52 8.05 -51.66
N ALA A 396 30.40 6.86 -51.07
CA ALA A 396 29.62 5.77 -51.64
C ALA A 396 28.12 6.09 -51.73
N LEU A 397 27.57 6.93 -50.84
CA LEU A 397 26.16 7.31 -50.85
C LEU A 397 25.87 8.35 -51.94
N ILE A 398 26.78 9.31 -52.14
CA ILE A 398 26.73 10.24 -53.29
C ILE A 398 26.85 9.46 -54.61
N GLY A 399 27.69 8.41 -54.64
CA GLY A 399 27.80 7.45 -55.75
C GLY A 399 26.51 6.74 -56.13
N VAL A 400 25.62 6.52 -55.15
CA VAL A 400 24.28 5.91 -55.32
C VAL A 400 23.22 6.97 -55.65
N GLY A 401 23.58 8.26 -55.65
CA GLY A 401 22.69 9.37 -55.96
C GLY A 401 21.93 9.94 -54.76
N ILE A 402 22.39 9.67 -53.53
CA ILE A 402 21.81 10.17 -52.28
C ILE A 402 22.48 11.50 -51.92
N SER A 403 21.68 12.54 -51.67
CA SER A 403 22.20 13.85 -51.22
C SER A 403 22.49 13.84 -49.71
N PRO A 404 23.45 14.64 -49.22
CA PRO A 404 23.71 14.77 -47.77
C PRO A 404 22.48 15.22 -46.96
N ALA A 405 21.61 16.02 -47.59
CA ALA A 405 20.35 16.45 -46.98
C ALA A 405 19.35 15.28 -46.83
N LEU A 406 19.24 14.42 -47.85
CA LEU A 406 18.42 13.21 -47.81
C LEU A 406 18.96 12.20 -46.80
N GLU A 407 20.28 12.00 -46.77
CA GLU A 407 20.95 11.17 -45.77
C GLU A 407 20.65 11.64 -44.34
N GLY A 408 20.73 12.95 -44.08
CA GLY A 408 20.40 13.53 -42.77
C GLY A 408 18.95 13.30 -42.34
N CYS A 409 18.00 13.44 -43.27
CA CYS A 409 16.58 13.15 -43.02
C CYS A 409 16.34 11.67 -42.70
N ILE A 410 16.93 10.76 -43.49
CA ILE A 410 16.79 9.31 -43.28
C ILE A 410 17.48 8.87 -41.98
N SER A 411 18.64 9.44 -41.65
CA SER A 411 19.32 9.18 -40.38
C SER A 411 18.47 9.62 -39.19
N THR A 412 17.81 10.78 -39.30
CA THR A 412 16.89 11.28 -38.26
C THR A 412 15.66 10.39 -38.10
N PHE A 413 15.14 9.84 -39.21
CA PHE A 413 14.06 8.87 -39.18
C PHE A 413 14.48 7.57 -38.48
N TYR A 414 15.62 6.98 -38.86
CA TYR A 414 16.12 5.75 -38.23
C TYR A 414 16.52 5.92 -36.76
N ALA A 415 17.03 7.09 -36.36
CA ALA A 415 17.25 7.40 -34.95
C ALA A 415 15.93 7.36 -34.14
N GLY A 416 14.83 7.85 -34.73
CA GLY A 416 13.49 7.74 -34.13
C GLY A 416 13.01 6.28 -34.03
N VAL A 417 13.19 5.50 -35.10
CA VAL A 417 12.85 4.06 -35.12
C VAL A 417 13.66 3.29 -34.06
N GLN A 418 14.94 3.63 -33.89
CA GLN A 418 15.79 3.05 -32.85
C GLN A 418 15.30 3.42 -31.45
N SER A 419 14.87 4.66 -31.22
CA SER A 419 14.27 5.06 -29.94
C SER A 419 12.99 4.25 -29.63
N ALA A 420 12.12 4.03 -30.62
CA ALA A 420 10.92 3.20 -30.46
C ALA A 420 11.28 1.74 -30.14
N ARG A 421 12.32 1.20 -30.79
CA ARG A 421 12.88 -0.11 -30.49
C ARG A 421 13.43 -0.21 -29.08
N ASP A 422 14.16 0.80 -28.61
CA ASP A 422 14.72 0.83 -27.26
C ASP A 422 13.60 0.86 -26.21
N SER A 423 12.50 1.57 -26.46
CA SER A 423 11.29 1.51 -25.62
C SER A 423 10.69 0.11 -25.59
N CYS A 424 10.59 -0.57 -26.74
CA CYS A 424 10.12 -1.96 -26.80
C CYS A 424 11.02 -2.92 -26.01
N ALA A 425 12.34 -2.72 -26.06
CA ALA A 425 13.29 -3.53 -25.29
C ALA A 425 13.17 -3.29 -23.78
N LYS A 426 12.95 -2.03 -23.36
CA LYS A 426 12.68 -1.70 -21.95
C LYS A 426 11.38 -2.32 -21.47
N TYR A 427 10.32 -2.29 -22.27
CA TYR A 427 9.06 -2.97 -21.96
C TYR A 427 9.27 -4.47 -21.73
N GLU A 428 10.01 -5.12 -22.64
CA GLU A 428 10.31 -6.56 -22.53
C GLU A 428 11.08 -6.91 -21.24
N GLN A 429 12.03 -6.06 -20.84
CA GLN A 429 12.83 -6.25 -19.62
C GLN A 429 12.00 -6.23 -18.33
N VAL A 430 10.79 -5.66 -18.32
CA VAL A 430 9.93 -5.67 -17.13
C VAL A 430 9.33 -7.05 -16.87
N GLU A 431 9.20 -7.89 -17.92
CA GLU A 431 8.77 -9.29 -17.85
C GLU A 431 7.47 -9.50 -17.05
N MET A 432 6.49 -8.61 -17.24
CA MET A 432 5.17 -8.73 -16.61
C MET A 432 4.17 -9.51 -17.46
N ASP A 433 4.23 -9.34 -18.78
CA ASP A 433 3.43 -10.12 -19.72
C ASP A 433 3.98 -11.54 -19.87
N SER A 434 3.08 -12.48 -20.22
CA SER A 434 3.46 -13.87 -20.50
C SER A 434 4.25 -14.06 -21.79
N GLN A 435 4.16 -13.10 -22.73
CA GLN A 435 4.78 -13.13 -24.05
C GLN A 435 5.32 -11.74 -24.43
N PRO A 436 6.32 -11.22 -23.70
CA PRO A 436 6.82 -9.86 -23.88
C PRO A 436 7.48 -9.65 -25.25
N GLU A 437 7.96 -10.70 -25.90
CA GLU A 437 8.54 -10.67 -27.25
C GLU A 437 7.56 -10.21 -28.34
N ARG A 438 6.25 -10.30 -28.09
CA ARG A 438 5.20 -9.85 -29.02
C ARG A 438 5.29 -8.35 -29.32
N VAL A 439 5.88 -7.55 -28.45
CA VAL A 439 6.04 -6.10 -28.66
C VAL A 439 7.04 -5.83 -29.81
N ARG A 440 8.14 -6.59 -29.88
CA ARG A 440 9.10 -6.48 -30.99
C ARG A 440 8.48 -6.85 -32.33
N GLU A 441 7.59 -7.83 -32.33
CA GLU A 441 6.89 -8.27 -33.53
C GLU A 441 5.86 -7.23 -34.00
N ALA A 442 5.15 -6.59 -33.06
CA ALA A 442 4.25 -5.48 -33.37
C ALA A 442 5.02 -4.30 -33.99
N LEU A 443 6.15 -3.89 -33.39
CA LEU A 443 7.02 -2.84 -33.93
C LEU A 443 7.48 -3.18 -35.36
N ALA A 444 7.95 -4.40 -35.59
CA ALA A 444 8.45 -4.81 -36.90
C ALA A 444 7.35 -4.83 -37.97
N THR A 445 6.13 -5.21 -37.59
CA THR A 445 4.96 -5.19 -38.48
C THR A 445 4.56 -3.76 -38.85
N GLU A 446 4.50 -2.86 -37.87
CA GLU A 446 4.17 -1.45 -38.10
C GLU A 446 5.25 -0.75 -38.93
N LEU A 447 6.52 -0.99 -38.65
CA LEU A 447 7.63 -0.44 -39.43
C LEU A 447 7.59 -0.95 -40.89
N PHE A 448 7.27 -2.23 -41.10
CA PHE A 448 7.09 -2.75 -42.46
C PHE A 448 5.98 -2.00 -43.21
N ALA A 449 4.85 -1.72 -42.55
CA ALA A 449 3.75 -0.97 -43.14
C ALA A 449 4.15 0.49 -43.46
N VAL A 450 4.95 1.14 -42.60
CA VAL A 450 5.52 2.47 -42.89
C VAL A 450 6.43 2.43 -44.12
N VAL A 451 7.31 1.43 -44.21
CA VAL A 451 8.22 1.27 -45.35
C VAL A 451 7.45 1.02 -46.65
N GLU A 452 6.37 0.24 -46.59
CA GLU A 452 5.49 0.02 -47.74
C GLU A 452 4.78 1.30 -48.21
N ARG A 453 4.38 2.19 -47.28
CA ARG A 453 3.79 3.48 -47.65
C ARG A 453 4.84 4.41 -48.25
N LEU A 454 6.02 4.50 -47.63
CA LEU A 454 7.12 5.33 -48.12
C LEU A 454 7.63 4.89 -49.51
N SER A 455 7.58 3.60 -49.85
CA SER A 455 7.99 3.14 -51.19
C SER A 455 7.05 3.59 -52.31
N LYS A 456 5.82 3.95 -51.97
CA LYS A 456 4.77 4.43 -52.90
C LYS A 456 4.73 5.97 -52.96
N LEU A 457 5.51 6.66 -52.13
CA LEU A 457 5.53 8.11 -52.04
C LEU A 457 6.31 8.73 -53.20
N HIS A 458 5.75 9.78 -53.80
CA HIS A 458 6.44 10.66 -54.75
C HIS A 458 6.69 12.02 -54.06
N PRO A 459 7.93 12.29 -53.60
CA PRO A 459 8.27 13.51 -52.85
C PRO A 459 7.94 14.82 -53.58
N ARG A 460 8.02 14.83 -54.91
CA ARG A 460 7.67 15.96 -55.78
C ARG A 460 6.57 15.53 -56.76
N GLU A 461 5.31 15.71 -56.39
CA GLU A 461 4.19 15.59 -57.33
C GLU A 461 4.01 16.93 -58.06
N ALA A 462 4.58 17.03 -59.26
CA ALA A 462 4.08 17.92 -60.30
C ALA A 462 3.65 17.03 -61.47
N ASP A 463 2.39 17.14 -61.89
CA ASP A 463 1.78 16.32 -62.93
C ASP A 463 2.70 16.23 -64.17
N GLY A 464 3.23 15.03 -64.46
CA GLY A 464 4.00 14.72 -65.67
C GLY A 464 5.50 15.05 -65.66
N ASP A 465 6.14 15.33 -64.52
CA ASP A 465 7.57 15.67 -64.45
C ASP A 465 8.45 14.44 -64.07
N PRO A 466 9.44 14.01 -64.91
CA PRO A 466 10.40 12.93 -64.56
C PRO A 466 11.22 13.19 -63.29
N ALA A 467 11.19 14.43 -62.76
CA ALA A 467 11.76 14.77 -61.45
C ALA A 467 11.05 14.05 -60.28
N GLY A 468 9.77 13.69 -60.43
CA GLY A 468 8.99 12.97 -59.42
C GLY A 468 9.47 11.53 -59.23
N ASP A 469 9.65 10.79 -60.32
CA ASP A 469 10.12 9.40 -60.30
C ASP A 469 11.56 9.30 -59.82
N LEU A 470 12.43 10.25 -60.21
CA LEU A 470 13.80 10.28 -59.75
C LEU A 470 13.87 10.54 -58.23
N SER A 471 12.96 11.36 -57.70
CA SER A 471 12.87 11.63 -56.27
C SER A 471 12.41 10.40 -55.46
N ARG A 472 11.48 9.60 -56.01
CA ARG A 472 11.03 8.33 -55.43
C ARG A 472 12.14 7.27 -55.45
N ALA A 473 12.86 7.14 -56.57
CA ALA A 473 14.00 6.22 -56.67
C ALA A 473 15.10 6.54 -55.64
N ARG A 474 15.46 7.82 -55.49
CA ARG A 474 16.45 8.27 -54.50
C ARG A 474 16.00 8.02 -53.06
N LEU A 475 14.73 8.24 -52.74
CA LEU A 475 14.16 7.94 -51.42
C LEU A 475 14.25 6.43 -51.10
N CYS A 476 13.86 5.57 -52.04
CA CYS A 476 13.90 4.12 -51.86
C CYS A 476 15.34 3.61 -51.68
N LEU A 477 16.30 4.15 -52.44
CA LEU A 477 17.73 3.85 -52.28
C LEU A 477 18.27 4.35 -50.94
N ALA A 478 17.87 5.55 -50.48
CA ALA A 478 18.30 6.07 -49.20
C ALA A 478 17.77 5.24 -48.02
N LEU A 479 16.52 4.78 -48.07
CA LEU A 479 15.95 3.85 -47.08
C LEU A 479 16.70 2.50 -47.06
N LEU A 480 17.23 2.03 -48.18
CA LEU A 480 18.02 0.80 -48.24
C LEU A 480 19.45 0.95 -47.70
N HIS A 481 20.08 2.09 -47.98
CA HIS A 481 21.54 2.22 -47.87
C HIS A 481 22.04 3.05 -46.70
N CYS A 482 21.28 4.03 -46.18
CA CYS A 482 21.77 4.95 -45.16
C CYS A 482 21.98 4.29 -43.78
N ASP A 483 21.10 3.36 -43.35
CA ASP A 483 21.26 2.67 -42.07
C ASP A 483 20.68 1.24 -42.10
N SER A 484 21.36 0.37 -42.86
CA SER A 484 20.97 -1.03 -43.01
C SER A 484 20.99 -1.84 -41.70
N VAL A 485 21.80 -1.42 -40.71
CA VAL A 485 21.90 -2.11 -39.42
C VAL A 485 20.67 -1.82 -38.57
N SER A 486 20.31 -0.54 -38.37
CA SER A 486 19.12 -0.17 -37.60
C SER A 486 17.84 -0.70 -38.27
N PHE A 487 17.78 -0.67 -39.60
CA PHE A 487 16.69 -1.28 -40.37
C PHE A 487 16.52 -2.78 -40.10
N CYS A 488 17.60 -3.57 -40.20
CA CYS A 488 17.55 -5.01 -39.94
C CYS A 488 17.21 -5.31 -38.48
N GLN A 489 17.75 -4.53 -37.55
CA GLN A 489 17.46 -4.69 -36.13
C GLN A 489 15.99 -4.43 -35.85
N ALA A 490 15.45 -3.28 -36.28
CA ALA A 490 14.06 -2.88 -36.04
C ALA A 490 13.04 -3.84 -36.66
N MET A 491 13.38 -4.53 -37.74
CA MET A 491 12.58 -5.63 -38.34
C MET A 491 12.67 -6.97 -37.56
N ASN A 492 13.03 -6.93 -36.28
CA ASN A 492 13.20 -8.08 -35.39
C ASN A 492 14.23 -9.12 -35.88
N LYS A 493 15.16 -8.73 -36.77
CA LYS A 493 16.11 -9.64 -37.46
C LYS A 493 15.42 -10.80 -38.21
N ASP A 494 14.15 -10.64 -38.56
CA ASP A 494 13.43 -11.59 -39.40
C ASP A 494 13.95 -11.47 -40.84
N GLY A 495 14.72 -12.47 -41.26
CA GLY A 495 15.34 -12.50 -42.59
C GLY A 495 14.32 -12.47 -43.73
N GLU A 496 13.13 -13.03 -43.55
CA GLU A 496 12.08 -13.03 -44.57
C GLU A 496 11.46 -11.63 -44.71
N ARG A 497 11.12 -11.00 -43.58
CA ARG A 497 10.59 -9.63 -43.55
C ARG A 497 11.58 -8.61 -44.10
N VAL A 498 12.85 -8.69 -43.68
CA VAL A 498 13.93 -7.82 -44.18
C VAL A 498 14.11 -8.02 -45.68
N ALA A 499 14.12 -9.27 -46.17
CA ALA A 499 14.25 -9.55 -47.60
C ALA A 499 13.03 -9.07 -48.41
N ARG A 500 11.81 -9.16 -47.85
CA ARG A 500 10.58 -8.66 -48.48
C ARG A 500 10.59 -7.14 -48.56
N ALA A 501 10.92 -6.45 -47.48
CA ALA A 501 11.02 -4.99 -47.47
C ALA A 501 12.10 -4.48 -48.43
N SER A 502 13.25 -5.17 -48.46
CA SER A 502 14.34 -4.85 -49.39
C SER A 502 13.94 -5.05 -50.85
N ARG A 503 13.25 -6.15 -51.18
CA ARG A 503 12.71 -6.40 -52.54
C ARG A 503 11.71 -5.33 -52.94
N LEU A 504 10.84 -4.94 -52.02
CA LEU A 504 9.82 -3.91 -52.25
C LEU A 504 10.46 -2.54 -52.56
N LEU A 505 11.45 -2.11 -51.77
CA LEU A 505 12.16 -0.86 -52.01
C LEU A 505 12.96 -0.89 -53.32
N LYS A 506 13.61 -2.02 -53.64
CA LYS A 506 14.34 -2.19 -54.91
C LYS A 506 13.41 -2.15 -56.12
N ALA A 507 12.30 -2.89 -56.07
CA ALA A 507 11.31 -2.89 -57.15
C ALA A 507 10.71 -1.49 -57.38
N ALA A 508 10.42 -0.75 -56.30
CA ALA A 508 9.95 0.63 -56.42
C ALA A 508 11.00 1.57 -57.03
N ALA A 509 12.27 1.41 -56.67
CA ALA A 509 13.35 2.18 -57.28
C ALA A 509 13.56 1.84 -58.76
N GLU A 510 13.55 0.55 -59.12
CA GLU A 510 13.68 0.07 -60.50
C GLU A 510 12.51 0.54 -61.38
N GLU A 511 11.27 0.45 -60.88
CA GLU A 511 10.07 0.95 -61.56
C GLU A 511 10.21 2.44 -61.88
N SER A 512 10.54 3.26 -60.88
CA SER A 512 10.73 4.70 -61.09
C SER A 512 11.88 5.03 -62.03
N LEU A 513 12.99 4.28 -62.00
CA LEU A 513 14.10 4.49 -62.94
C LEU A 513 13.74 4.10 -64.38
N SER A 514 12.94 3.04 -64.56
CA SER A 514 12.49 2.59 -65.89
C SER A 514 11.56 3.60 -66.57
N GLN A 515 10.69 4.24 -65.79
CA GLN A 515 9.78 5.28 -66.28
C GLN A 515 10.51 6.53 -66.78
N ILE A 516 11.70 6.83 -66.22
CA ILE A 516 12.56 7.94 -66.68
C ILE A 516 13.29 7.58 -67.98
N THR A 517 13.64 6.31 -68.20
CA THR A 517 14.35 5.88 -69.43
C THR A 517 13.45 5.73 -70.64
N ASP A 518 12.13 5.61 -70.43
CA ASP A 518 11.12 5.49 -71.49
C ASP A 518 10.56 6.85 -71.95
N THR A 519 10.90 7.96 -71.27
CA THR A 519 10.67 9.35 -71.68
C THR A 519 11.90 9.96 -72.35
#